data_AF-A0A355G9E5-F1
#
_entry.id   AF-A0A355G9E5-F1
#
_cell.length_a   1.000
_cell.length_b   1.000
_cell.length_c   1.000
_cell.angle_alpha   90.00
_cell.angle_beta   90.00
_cell.angle_gamma   90.00
#
_symmetry.space_group_name_H-M   'P 1'
#
loop_
_entity.id
_entity.type
_entity.pdbx_description
1 polymer ?
#
loop_
_entity_poly.entity_id
_entity_poly.type
_entity_poly.pdbx_seq_one_letter_code
_entity_poly.pdbx_strand_id
1 'polypeptide(L)'
;MSFADYRKPVPGSSRQSWALARQQISKKLDSVEGKHLILVKYNRDHSHHDEWVYNEADIDNSKVVWARILEPKKNSDLISYFNDRSIWIIEADNPKIRLIPYRLKQK
;
A
#
# COMPACT_ATOMS: atom_id res chain seq x y z
N MET A 1 0.25 -43.39 6.64
CA MET A 1 0.88 -42.14 6.18
C MET A 1 -0.20 -41.06 6.22
N SER A 2 -0.04 -40.04 7.08
CA SER A 2 -1.12 -39.18 7.58
C SER A 2 -1.14 -37.83 6.85
N PHE A 3 -2.30 -37.44 6.31
CA PHE A 3 -2.61 -36.11 5.80
C PHE A 3 -3.03 -35.18 6.95
N ALA A 4 -2.10 -34.85 7.84
CA ALA A 4 -2.34 -33.92 8.94
C ALA A 4 -1.26 -32.84 8.95
N ASP A 5 -1.57 -31.67 8.37
CA ASP A 5 -1.20 -30.35 8.91
C ASP A 5 -1.71 -29.16 8.07
N TYR A 6 -2.91 -29.26 7.50
CA TYR A 6 -3.61 -28.06 7.03
C TYR A 6 -4.42 -27.44 8.19
N ARG A 7 -3.85 -26.43 8.85
CA ARG A 7 -4.52 -25.53 9.83
C ARG A 7 -3.95 -24.12 9.64
N LYS A 8 -4.70 -23.04 9.40
CA LYS A 8 -6.14 -22.73 9.53
C LYS A 8 -6.54 -21.72 8.42
N PRO A 9 -7.83 -21.60 8.05
CA PRO A 9 -8.31 -20.40 7.39
C PRO A 9 -8.21 -19.22 8.37
N VAL A 10 -7.60 -18.11 7.94
CA VAL A 10 -7.49 -16.88 8.72
C VAL A 10 -8.86 -16.18 8.72
N PRO A 11 -9.52 -15.98 9.87
CA PRO A 11 -10.77 -15.22 9.91
C PRO A 11 -10.49 -13.77 9.54
N GLY A 12 -10.89 -13.36 8.34
CA GLY A 12 -10.72 -12.00 7.81
C GLY A 12 -10.33 -11.92 6.33
N SER A 13 -9.93 -13.02 5.69
CA SER A 13 -9.61 -13.03 4.26
C SER A 13 -10.85 -13.30 3.40
N SER A 14 -11.62 -12.27 3.08
CA SER A 14 -12.29 -12.27 1.78
C SER A 14 -11.35 -11.57 0.81
N ARG A 15 -10.98 -12.23 -0.30
CA ARG A 15 -10.21 -11.61 -1.40
C ARG A 15 -10.85 -10.32 -1.94
N GLN A 16 -12.10 -10.06 -1.57
CA GLN A 16 -12.87 -8.86 -1.86
C GLN A 16 -12.48 -7.66 -0.99
N SER A 17 -11.88 -7.86 0.20
CA SER A 17 -11.66 -6.78 1.17
C SER A 17 -10.53 -5.81 0.77
N TRP A 18 -9.40 -6.32 0.29
CA TRP A 18 -8.25 -5.47 -0.05
C TRP A 18 -8.49 -4.64 -1.31
N ALA A 19 -9.11 -5.22 -2.35
CA ALA A 19 -9.36 -4.51 -3.60
C ALA A 19 -10.38 -3.38 -3.40
N LEU A 20 -11.44 -3.65 -2.61
CA LEU A 20 -12.40 -2.62 -2.21
C LEU A 20 -11.74 -1.52 -1.36
N ALA A 21 -10.86 -1.88 -0.42
CA ALA A 21 -10.13 -0.90 0.37
C ALA A 21 -9.21 -0.02 -0.48
N ARG A 22 -8.46 -0.61 -1.43
CA ARG A 22 -7.62 0.14 -2.38
C ARG A 22 -8.46 1.10 -3.22
N GLN A 23 -9.60 0.65 -3.73
CA GLN A 23 -10.53 1.48 -4.50
C GLN A 23 -11.08 2.64 -3.66
N GLN A 24 -11.50 2.38 -2.42
CA GLN A 24 -12.02 3.40 -1.50
C GLN A 24 -10.95 4.45 -1.16
N ILE A 25 -9.71 4.03 -0.93
CA ILE A 25 -8.58 4.95 -0.69
C ILE A 25 -8.31 5.80 -1.93
N SER A 26 -8.29 5.19 -3.12
CA SER A 26 -8.08 5.92 -4.38
C SER A 26 -9.16 6.99 -4.56
N LYS A 27 -10.44 6.60 -4.45
CA LYS A 27 -11.58 7.53 -4.56
C LYS A 27 -11.55 8.64 -3.52
N LYS A 28 -11.13 8.33 -2.28
CA LYS A 28 -10.98 9.34 -1.24
C LYS A 28 -9.91 10.36 -1.62
N LEU A 29 -8.75 9.90 -2.07
CA LEU A 29 -7.64 10.77 -2.47
C LEU A 29 -7.91 11.53 -3.77
N ASP A 30 -8.74 11.01 -4.66
CA ASP A 30 -9.19 11.76 -5.85
C ASP A 30 -10.00 13.00 -5.48
N SER A 31 -10.65 13.01 -4.31
CA SER A 31 -11.35 14.20 -3.79
C SER A 31 -10.46 15.16 -3.00
N VAL A 32 -9.23 14.76 -2.67
CA VAL A 32 -8.24 15.59 -1.97
C VAL A 32 -7.42 16.36 -3.01
N GLU A 33 -7.07 17.60 -2.71
CA GLU A 33 -6.23 18.42 -3.60
C GLU A 33 -4.79 17.91 -3.64
N GLY A 34 -4.14 18.11 -4.79
CA GLY A 34 -2.75 17.73 -5.03
C GLY A 34 -2.57 16.28 -5.49
N LYS A 35 -1.30 15.87 -5.54
CA LYS A 35 -0.88 14.52 -5.92
C LYS A 35 -0.48 13.73 -4.68
N HIS A 36 -0.61 12.41 -4.77
CA HIS A 36 -0.39 11.51 -3.64
C HIS A 36 0.53 10.34 -4.01
N LEU A 37 1.43 10.01 -3.10
CA LEU A 37 2.24 8.80 -3.12
C LEU A 37 1.86 7.94 -1.91
N ILE A 38 1.49 6.69 -2.14
CA ILE A 38 1.14 5.73 -1.08
C ILE A 38 2.20 4.65 -1.03
N LEU A 39 2.91 4.59 0.09
CA LEU A 39 3.86 3.55 0.41
C LEU A 39 3.15 2.37 1.07
N VAL A 40 3.22 1.21 0.45
CA VAL A 40 2.59 -0.03 0.90
C VAL A 40 3.59 -0.86 1.68
N LYS A 41 3.31 -1.07 2.96
CA LYS A 41 4.07 -1.95 3.84
C LYS A 41 3.39 -3.31 3.92
N TYR A 42 4.11 -4.33 3.46
CA TYR A 42 3.73 -5.73 3.59
C TYR A 42 4.39 -6.37 4.80
N ASN A 43 3.69 -7.29 5.45
CA ASN A 43 4.22 -8.18 6.46
C ASN A 43 5.05 -9.30 5.82
N ARG A 44 5.81 -10.03 6.61
CA ARG A 44 6.64 -11.14 6.12
C ARG A 44 5.82 -12.27 5.50
N ASP A 45 4.61 -12.50 6.01
CA ASP A 45 3.70 -13.57 5.59
C ASP A 45 2.66 -13.09 4.56
N HIS A 46 2.95 -12.00 3.84
CA HIS A 46 2.03 -11.41 2.86
C HIS A 46 1.70 -12.39 1.72
N SER A 47 0.41 -12.53 1.42
CA SER A 47 -0.07 -13.31 0.27
C SER A 47 0.20 -12.56 -1.03
N HIS A 48 0.98 -13.16 -1.94
CA HIS A 48 1.23 -12.59 -3.28
C HIS A 48 -0.02 -12.33 -4.13
N HIS A 49 -1.18 -12.86 -3.74
CA HIS A 49 -2.46 -12.64 -4.42
C HIS A 49 -3.13 -11.30 -4.08
N ASP A 50 -2.64 -10.58 -3.07
CA ASP A 50 -3.22 -9.30 -2.63
C ASP A 50 -2.39 -8.13 -3.19
N GLU A 51 -2.57 -7.87 -4.48
CA GLU A 51 -1.74 -6.92 -5.24
C GLU A 51 -2.24 -5.46 -5.09
N TRP A 52 -1.62 -4.73 -4.16
CA TRP A 52 -1.92 -3.31 -3.93
C TRP A 52 -1.29 -2.36 -4.95
N VAL A 53 -0.11 -2.74 -5.46
CA VAL A 53 0.71 -1.86 -6.31
C VAL A 53 0.30 -2.04 -7.76
N TYR A 54 -0.62 -1.19 -8.19
CA TYR A 54 -1.05 -1.06 -9.58
C TYR A 54 -1.14 0.43 -9.90
N ASN A 55 -0.47 0.89 -10.95
CA ASN A 55 -0.40 2.30 -11.33
C ASN A 55 -0.90 2.47 -12.77
N GLU A 56 -1.36 3.67 -13.09
CA GLU A 56 -1.63 4.05 -14.48
C GLU A 56 -0.33 4.07 -15.30
N ALA A 57 -0.46 4.02 -16.63
CA ALA A 57 0.70 4.04 -17.52
C ALA A 57 1.54 5.33 -17.41
N ASP A 58 0.87 6.48 -17.24
CA ASP A 58 1.52 7.77 -16.99
C ASP A 58 1.65 8.01 -15.48
N ILE A 59 2.64 7.36 -14.88
CA ILE A 59 2.86 7.39 -13.42
C ILE A 59 3.18 8.82 -12.94
N ASP A 60 3.92 9.61 -13.73
CA ASP A 60 4.39 10.94 -13.34
C ASP A 60 3.24 11.96 -13.22
N ASN A 61 2.25 11.85 -14.11
CA ASN A 61 1.06 12.71 -14.09
C ASN A 61 -0.12 12.13 -13.31
N SER A 62 -0.07 10.84 -12.94
CA SER A 62 -1.11 10.19 -12.13
C SER A 62 -1.40 10.95 -10.84
N LYS A 63 -2.67 11.08 -10.45
CA LYS A 63 -3.03 11.73 -9.18
C LYS A 63 -2.59 10.91 -7.96
N VAL A 64 -2.74 9.58 -8.04
CA VAL A 64 -2.35 8.64 -6.99
C VAL A 64 -1.33 7.64 -7.55
N VAL A 65 -0.19 7.52 -6.87
CA VAL A 65 0.84 6.51 -7.17
C VAL A 65 0.97 5.58 -5.97
N TRP A 66 0.99 4.28 -6.22
CA TRP A 66 1.21 3.22 -5.24
C TRP A 66 2.62 2.68 -5.41
N ALA A 67 3.34 2.48 -4.31
CA ALA A 67 4.66 1.89 -4.34
C ALA A 67 4.90 1.01 -3.11
N ARG A 68 5.57 -0.12 -3.28
CA ARG A 68 5.99 -0.95 -2.14
C ARG A 68 7.09 -0.25 -1.36
N ILE A 69 7.02 -0.31 -0.03
CA ILE A 69 8.13 0.12 0.82
C ILE A 69 9.29 -0.89 0.71
N LEU A 70 10.49 -0.39 0.42
CA LEU A 70 11.73 -1.17 0.29
C LEU A 70 12.73 -0.76 1.38
N GLU A 71 14.03 -0.83 1.11
CA GLU A 71 15.06 -0.30 2.00
C GLU A 71 15.04 1.24 2.10
N PRO A 72 15.50 1.83 3.23
CA PRO A 72 15.41 3.26 3.49
C PRO A 72 15.95 4.16 2.37
N LYS A 73 17.08 3.78 1.75
CA LYS A 73 17.68 4.56 0.66
C LYS A 73 16.76 4.64 -0.56
N LYS A 74 16.27 3.50 -1.05
CA LYS A 74 15.33 3.46 -2.20
C LYS A 74 14.05 4.22 -1.93
N ASN A 75 13.52 4.12 -0.70
CA ASN A 75 12.34 4.88 -0.31
C ASN A 75 12.63 6.39 -0.31
N SER A 76 13.79 6.80 0.17
CA SER A 76 14.23 8.22 0.16
C SER A 76 14.37 8.73 -1.28
N ASP A 77 14.98 7.94 -2.17
CA ASP A 77 15.14 8.31 -3.57
C ASP A 77 13.78 8.47 -4.26
N LEU A 78 12.83 7.54 -4.02
CA LEU A 78 11.47 7.62 -4.54
C LEU A 78 10.70 8.84 -4.00
N ILE A 79 10.80 9.10 -2.70
CA ILE A 79 10.21 10.28 -2.06
C ILE A 79 10.78 11.58 -2.64
N SER A 80 12.09 11.62 -2.90
CA SER A 80 12.75 12.76 -3.52
C SER A 80 12.32 12.94 -4.97
N TYR A 81 12.10 11.85 -5.72
CA TYR A 81 11.60 11.89 -7.10
C TYR A 81 10.17 12.45 -7.15
N PHE A 82 9.28 11.97 -6.28
CA PHE A 82 7.90 12.42 -6.13
C PHE A 82 7.72 13.50 -5.05
N ASN A 83 8.61 14.50 -5.03
CA ASN A 83 8.61 15.54 -4.00
C ASN A 83 7.40 16.50 -4.04
N ASP A 84 6.66 16.53 -5.14
CA ASP A 84 5.43 17.30 -5.33
C ASP A 84 4.18 16.60 -4.76
N ARG A 85 4.34 15.44 -4.11
CA ARG A 85 3.24 14.60 -3.62
C ARG A 85 3.14 14.59 -2.11
N SER A 86 1.91 14.57 -1.60
CA SER A 86 1.68 14.17 -0.20
C SER A 86 1.90 12.67 -0.05
N ILE A 87 2.71 12.28 0.95
CA ILE A 87 3.16 10.90 1.11
C ILE A 87 2.39 10.22 2.24
N TRP A 88 1.96 8.99 1.99
CA TRP A 88 1.16 8.17 2.90
C TRP A 88 1.79 6.80 3.10
N ILE A 89 1.46 6.14 4.21
CA ILE A 89 1.75 4.73 4.48
C ILE A 89 0.43 3.99 4.67
N ILE A 90 0.36 2.78 4.11
CA ILE A 90 -0.60 1.76 4.53
C ILE A 90 0.13 0.50 4.99
N GLU A 91 -0.47 -0.19 5.95
CA GLU A 91 -0.08 -1.55 6.33
C GLU A 91 -1.10 -2.51 5.70
N ALA A 92 -0.72 -3.15 4.59
CA ALA A 92 -1.63 -3.91 3.73
C ALA A 92 -2.24 -5.13 4.42
N ASP A 93 -1.48 -5.74 5.33
CA ASP A 93 -1.86 -6.98 6.02
C ASP A 93 -2.48 -6.73 7.41
N ASN A 94 -2.80 -5.48 7.75
CA ASN A 94 -3.46 -5.13 8.99
C ASN A 94 -4.98 -5.34 8.83
N PRO A 95 -5.67 -6.04 9.76
CA PRO A 95 -7.12 -6.21 9.71
C PRO A 95 -7.91 -4.90 9.62
N LYS A 96 -7.31 -3.79 10.09
CA LYS A 96 -7.83 -2.44 9.95
C LYS A 96 -6.88 -1.63 9.08
N ILE A 97 -7.14 -1.59 7.78
CA ILE A 97 -6.39 -0.79 6.82
C ILE A 97 -6.55 0.70 7.17
N ARG A 98 -5.44 1.41 7.30
CA ARG A 98 -5.38 2.85 7.62
C ARG A 98 -4.40 3.54 6.69
N LEU A 99 -4.82 4.71 6.20
CA LEU A 99 -3.97 5.64 5.46
C LEU A 99 -3.35 6.63 6.45
N ILE A 100 -2.03 6.55 6.65
CA ILE A 100 -1.30 7.30 7.66
C ILE A 100 -0.34 8.29 6.97
N PRO A 101 -0.28 9.57 7.35
CA PRO A 101 0.71 10.49 6.80
C PRO A 101 2.14 10.01 7.04
N TYR A 102 2.98 10.00 6.00
CA TYR A 102 4.40 9.71 6.16
C TYR A 102 5.10 10.92 6.76
N ARG A 103 5.71 10.75 7.93
CA ARG A 103 6.56 11.77 8.55
C ARG A 103 8.01 11.34 8.40
N LEU A 104 8.79 12.11 7.64
CA LEU A 104 10.24 12.01 7.69
C LEU A 104 10.67 12.28 9.13
N LYS A 105 11.29 11.29 9.78
CA LYS A 105 12.01 11.58 11.02
C LYS A 105 13.22 12.43 10.62
N GLN A 106 13.16 13.71 10.95
CA GLN A 106 14.33 14.58 10.86
C GLN A 106 15.37 14.01 11.84
N LYS A 107 16.57 13.73 11.31
CA LYS A 107 17.73 13.39 12.14
C LYS A 107 18.26 14.65 12.81
#